data_AF-A0A7Y6ZIS6-F1
#
_entry.id   AF-A0A7Y6ZIS6-F1
#
_cell.length_a   1.000
_cell.length_b   1.000
_cell.length_c   1.000
_cell.angle_alpha   90.00
_cell.angle_beta   90.00
_cell.angle_gamma   90.00
#
_symmetry.space_group_name_H-M   'P 1'
#
loop_
_entity.id
_entity.type
_entity.pdbx_description
1 polymer ?
#
loop_
_entity_poly.entity_id
_entity_poly.type
_entity_poly.pdbx_seq_one_letter_code
_entity_poly.pdbx_strand_id
1 'polypeptide(L)'
;MNYQFLVGSYTDSPEEGIGILTFNPTEKSLSIETIAKGIQNPSFVLADGNRVFSLEEIESPRGGNVLSFAWENDRQSLVQLDKIASEGNHPCHLAYNNGYLVVSNYSGGNFAILEVQEDGKL
;
A
#
# COMPACT_ATOMS: atom_id res chain seq x y z
N MET A 1 16.79 15.38 13.36
CA MET A 1 16.20 14.03 13.49
C MET A 1 15.29 13.83 12.30
N ASN A 2 15.41 12.70 11.60
CA ASN A 2 14.58 12.42 10.44
C ASN A 2 13.40 11.53 10.84
N TYR A 3 12.22 11.88 10.35
CA TYR A 3 10.99 11.08 10.46
C TYR A 3 10.63 10.55 9.08
N GLN A 4 10.28 9.27 8.99
CA GLN A 4 9.91 8.63 7.74
C GLN A 4 8.44 8.21 7.78
N PHE A 5 7.75 8.42 6.68
CA PHE A 5 6.35 8.07 6.50
C PHE A 5 6.19 7.37 5.16
N LEU A 6 5.41 6.29 5.13
CA LEU A 6 4.93 5.73 3.87
C LEU A 6 3.89 6.66 3.27
N VAL A 7 3.96 6.85 1.96
CA VAL A 7 3.04 7.71 1.20
C VAL A 7 2.43 6.91 0.06
N GLY A 8 1.10 6.87 0.06
CA GLY A 8 0.29 6.45 -1.08
C GLY A 8 -0.19 7.67 -1.88
N SER A 9 -0.46 7.50 -3.16
CA SER A 9 -0.97 8.56 -4.04
C SER A 9 -1.81 7.99 -5.18
N TYR A 10 -2.55 8.87 -5.88
CA TYR A 10 -2.97 8.59 -7.25
C TYR A 10 -1.75 8.72 -8.18
N THR A 11 -1.75 7.96 -9.27
CA THR A 11 -0.60 7.85 -10.18
C THR A 11 -1.05 8.05 -11.63
N ASP A 12 -0.30 8.86 -12.37
CA ASP A 12 -0.49 9.13 -13.79
C ASP A 12 0.58 8.46 -14.66
N SER A 13 1.64 7.90 -14.06
CA SER A 13 2.70 7.20 -14.81
C SER A 13 3.25 5.94 -14.11
N PRO A 14 3.87 5.01 -14.86
CA PRO A 14 4.50 3.82 -14.28
C PRO A 14 5.71 4.10 -13.38
N GLU A 15 6.25 5.31 -13.38
CA GLU A 15 7.39 5.70 -12.53
C GLU A 15 6.97 6.04 -11.09
N GLU A 16 5.67 6.15 -10.86
CA GLU A 16 5.06 6.48 -9.57
C GLU A 16 4.56 5.22 -8.84
N GLY A 17 4.18 5.39 -7.58
CA GLY A 17 3.65 4.33 -6.74
C GLY A 17 3.75 4.68 -5.27
N ILE A 18 4.24 3.74 -4.45
CA ILE A 18 4.41 3.96 -3.00
C ILE A 18 5.75 4.65 -2.75
N GLY A 19 5.73 5.69 -1.91
CA GLY A 19 6.93 6.44 -1.54
C GLY A 19 7.26 6.45 -0.05
N ILE A 20 8.47 6.91 0.26
CA ILE A 20 8.88 7.35 1.60
C ILE A 20 9.01 8.86 1.59
N LEU A 21 8.29 9.51 2.48
CA LEU A 21 8.49 10.90 2.83
C LEU A 21 9.46 10.99 4.00
N THR A 22 10.55 11.71 3.82
CA THR A 22 11.50 12.03 4.89
C THR A 22 11.29 13.49 5.31
N PHE A 23 10.98 13.68 6.59
CA PHE A 23 10.77 15.00 7.19
C PHE A 23 11.82 15.27 8.27
N ASN A 24 12.51 16.41 8.17
CA ASN A 24 13.42 16.90 9.20
C ASN A 24 12.93 18.27 9.71
N PRO A 25 12.32 18.35 10.91
CA PRO A 25 11.80 19.61 11.43
C PRO A 25 12.89 20.60 11.82
N THR A 26 14.10 20.13 12.15
CA THR A 26 15.23 20.98 12.52
C THR A 26 15.74 21.75 11.29
N GLU A 27 15.86 21.06 10.15
CA GLU A 27 16.29 21.65 8.88
C GLU A 27 15.13 22.28 8.09
N LYS A 28 13.88 22.03 8.52
CA LYS A 28 12.66 22.41 7.80
C LYS A 28 12.64 21.86 6.36
N SER A 29 13.14 20.65 6.20
CA SER A 29 13.24 19.96 4.91
C SER A 29 12.27 18.79 4.82
N LEU A 30 11.81 18.55 3.60
CA LEU A 30 10.91 17.46 3.24
C LEU A 30 11.34 16.93 1.87
N SER A 31 11.55 15.62 1.77
CA SER A 31 11.82 14.93 0.51
C SER A 31 10.91 13.71 0.37
N ILE A 32 10.62 13.32 -0.86
CA ILE A 32 9.84 12.11 -1.16
C ILE A 32 10.64 11.30 -2.19
N GLU A 33 10.75 10.00 -1.94
CA GLU A 33 11.33 9.04 -2.87
C GLU A 33 10.33 7.92 -3.13
N THR A 34 10.18 7.51 -4.39
CA THR A 34 9.33 6.36 -4.74
C THR A 34 10.10 5.07 -4.51
N ILE A 35 9.57 4.19 -3.66
CA ILE A 35 10.22 2.95 -3.21
C ILE A 35 9.59 1.67 -3.79
N ALA A 36 8.41 1.80 -4.39
CA ALA A 36 7.79 0.79 -5.25
C ALA A 36 7.03 1.48 -6.37
N LYS A 37 7.39 1.15 -7.62
CA LYS A 37 6.86 1.77 -8.84
C LYS A 37 5.83 0.89 -9.54
N GLY A 38 5.08 1.47 -10.47
CA GLY A 38 4.18 0.74 -11.35
C GLY A 38 2.91 0.24 -10.67
N ILE A 39 2.60 0.78 -9.49
CA ILE A 39 1.38 0.47 -8.75
C ILE A 39 0.35 1.52 -9.12
N GLN A 40 -0.82 1.09 -9.60
CA GLN A 40 -1.86 2.02 -10.04
C GLN A 40 -2.65 2.53 -8.85
N ASN A 41 -2.60 3.83 -8.59
CA ASN A 41 -3.38 4.48 -7.53
C ASN A 41 -3.30 3.77 -6.17
N PRO A 42 -2.11 3.60 -5.56
CA PRO A 42 -1.96 3.17 -4.18
C PRO A 42 -2.42 4.26 -3.22
N SER A 43 -3.70 4.61 -3.25
CA SER A 43 -4.28 5.73 -2.50
C SER A 43 -4.28 5.52 -0.99
N PHE A 44 -4.07 4.27 -0.53
CA PHE A 44 -3.92 3.93 0.87
C PHE A 44 -2.73 2.99 1.08
N VAL A 45 -1.94 3.25 2.12
CA VAL A 45 -0.81 2.40 2.52
C VAL A 45 -0.85 2.18 4.02
N LEU A 46 -0.61 0.93 4.43
CA LEU A 46 -0.62 0.50 5.82
C LEU A 46 0.66 -0.29 6.10
N ALA A 47 1.36 0.06 7.18
CA ALA A 47 2.46 -0.74 7.70
C ALA A 47 2.09 -1.33 9.07
N ASP A 48 2.38 -2.62 9.24
CA ASP A 48 2.31 -3.32 10.52
C ASP A 48 3.61 -4.12 10.74
N GLY A 49 4.48 -3.61 11.61
CA GLY A 49 5.81 -4.19 11.84
C GLY A 49 6.68 -4.21 10.58
N ASN A 50 6.89 -5.40 10.01
CA ASN A 50 7.67 -5.62 8.79
C ASN A 50 6.79 -5.86 7.54
N ARG A 51 5.47 -5.83 7.68
CA ARG A 51 4.53 -6.01 6.58
C ARG A 51 4.05 -4.66 6.09
N VAL A 52 3.94 -4.51 4.77
CA VAL A 52 3.31 -3.35 4.15
C VAL A 52 2.21 -3.82 3.23
N PHE A 53 1.05 -3.17 3.33
CA PHE A 53 -0.10 -3.42 2.49
C PHE A 53 -0.49 -2.14 1.77
N SER A 54 -0.96 -2.30 0.54
CA SER A 54 -1.58 -1.23 -0.22
C SER A 54 -2.65 -1.82 -1.15
N LEU A 55 -3.21 -0.98 -1.99
CA LEU A 55 -4.29 -1.32 -2.89
C LEU A 55 -4.03 -0.67 -4.24
N GLU A 56 -4.75 -1.11 -5.26
CA GLU A 56 -4.91 -0.34 -6.48
C GLU A 56 -6.35 0.14 -6.55
N GLU A 57 -6.56 1.45 -6.36
CA GLU A 57 -7.89 2.06 -6.42
C GLU A 57 -8.32 2.20 -7.87
N ILE A 58 -8.76 1.07 -8.43
CA ILE A 58 -9.20 0.94 -9.81
C ILE A 58 -10.49 0.13 -9.90
N GLU A 59 -11.09 0.13 -11.08
CA GLU A 59 -12.20 -0.72 -11.45
C GLU A 59 -11.73 -1.85 -12.38
N SER A 60 -12.17 -3.07 -12.10
CA SER A 60 -12.00 -4.23 -12.98
C SER A 60 -13.11 -5.25 -12.74
N PRO A 61 -13.24 -6.31 -13.58
CA PRO A 61 -14.30 -7.32 -13.40
C PRO A 61 -14.38 -7.97 -12.02
N ARG A 62 -13.26 -8.03 -11.27
CA ARG A 62 -13.20 -8.58 -9.90
C ARG A 62 -12.91 -7.52 -8.83
N GLY A 63 -13.00 -6.23 -9.17
CA GLY A 63 -12.61 -5.13 -8.28
C GLY A 63 -11.25 -4.53 -8.58
N GLY A 64 -10.77 -3.66 -7.70
CA GLY A 64 -9.38 -3.24 -7.70
C GLY A 64 -8.45 -4.37 -7.25
N ASN A 65 -7.25 -4.02 -6.78
CA ASN A 65 -6.31 -5.00 -6.26
C ASN A 65 -5.91 -4.67 -4.82
N VAL A 66 -5.49 -5.70 -4.09
CA VAL A 66 -4.84 -5.60 -2.79
C VAL A 66 -3.45 -6.19 -2.94
N LEU A 67 -2.47 -5.47 -2.40
CA LEU A 67 -1.06 -5.73 -2.57
C LEU A 67 -0.41 -5.92 -1.20
N SER A 68 0.45 -6.92 -1.07
CA SER A 68 1.33 -7.06 0.09
C SER A 68 2.79 -6.96 -0.34
N PHE A 69 3.62 -6.43 0.56
CA PHE A 69 5.02 -6.17 0.31
C PHE A 69 5.88 -6.54 1.53
N ALA A 70 7.12 -6.91 1.25
CA ALA A 70 8.20 -6.98 2.23
C ALA A 70 9.16 -5.79 2.08
N TRP A 71 9.74 -5.36 3.18
CA TRP A 71 10.83 -4.40 3.19
C TRP A 71 12.14 -5.04 2.70
N GLU A 72 12.90 -4.28 1.92
CA GLU A 72 14.24 -4.61 1.47
C GLU A 72 15.20 -3.42 1.68
N ASN A 73 16.50 -3.66 1.53
CA ASN A 73 17.55 -2.63 1.55
C ASN A 73 17.46 -1.70 2.77
N ASP A 74 17.38 -2.25 3.98
CA ASP A 74 17.24 -1.47 5.22
C ASP A 74 16.05 -0.50 5.19
N ARG A 75 14.90 -1.01 4.72
CA ARG A 75 13.63 -0.29 4.59
C ARG A 75 13.67 0.89 3.60
N GLN A 76 14.51 0.80 2.57
CA GLN A 76 14.57 1.78 1.48
C GLN A 76 13.81 1.34 0.23
N SER A 77 13.39 0.09 0.14
CA SER A 77 12.60 -0.42 -0.98
C SER A 77 11.54 -1.42 -0.52
N LEU A 78 10.49 -1.57 -1.32
CA LEU A 78 9.49 -2.61 -1.13
C LEU A 78 9.54 -3.62 -2.28
N VAL A 79 9.46 -4.91 -1.94
CA VAL A 79 9.29 -6.00 -2.89
C VAL A 79 7.88 -6.55 -2.76
N GLN A 80 7.15 -6.60 -3.87
CA GLN A 80 5.79 -7.13 -3.90
C GLN A 80 5.82 -8.64 -3.62
N LEU A 81 5.01 -9.07 -2.65
CA LEU A 81 4.82 -10.48 -2.30
C LEU A 81 3.63 -11.07 -3.07
N ASP A 82 2.47 -10.41 -2.98
CA ASP A 82 1.24 -10.81 -3.67
C ASP A 82 0.46 -9.64 -4.23
N LYS A 83 -0.41 -9.98 -5.19
CA LYS A 83 -1.44 -9.13 -5.78
C LYS A 83 -2.69 -9.96 -6.00
N ILE A 84 -3.75 -9.66 -5.26
CA ILE A 84 -5.04 -10.35 -5.38
C ILE A 84 -6.18 -9.34 -5.60
N ALA A 85 -7.31 -9.81 -6.12
CA ALA A 85 -8.47 -8.96 -6.33
C ALA A 85 -9.06 -8.48 -5.00
N SER A 86 -9.54 -7.24 -4.95
CA SER A 86 -10.22 -6.71 -3.75
C SER A 86 -11.68 -7.15 -3.61
N GLU A 87 -12.21 -7.88 -4.60
CA GLU A 87 -13.62 -8.35 -4.66
C GLU A 87 -14.65 -7.20 -4.62
N GLY A 88 -14.22 -5.99 -5.02
CA GLY A 88 -15.08 -4.81 -5.17
C GLY A 88 -14.33 -3.64 -5.80
N ASN A 89 -15.02 -2.82 -6.59
CA ASN A 89 -14.39 -1.72 -7.32
C ASN A 89 -13.93 -0.61 -6.39
N HIS A 90 -12.80 0.02 -6.75
CA HIS A 90 -12.19 1.15 -6.05
C HIS A 90 -11.98 0.87 -4.55
N PRO A 91 -11.12 -0.11 -4.18
CA PRO A 91 -10.67 -0.27 -2.81
C PRO A 91 -10.04 1.04 -2.33
N CYS A 92 -10.41 1.54 -1.15
CA CYS A 92 -10.01 2.88 -0.70
C CYS A 92 -9.44 2.93 0.73
N HIS A 93 -9.50 1.81 1.47
CA HIS A 93 -9.01 1.75 2.84
C HIS A 93 -8.64 0.32 3.23
N LEU A 94 -7.60 0.20 4.06
CA LEU A 94 -7.14 -1.06 4.64
C LEU A 94 -7.06 -0.97 6.16
N ALA A 95 -7.44 -2.05 6.84
CA ALA A 95 -7.19 -2.23 8.27
C ALA A 95 -6.66 -3.63 8.52
N TYR A 96 -5.59 -3.75 9.31
CA TYR A 96 -4.99 -5.04 9.65
C TYR A 96 -5.14 -5.31 11.15
N ASN A 97 -5.51 -6.54 11.50
CA ASN A 97 -5.52 -7.01 12.88
C ASN A 97 -5.42 -8.54 12.93
N ASN A 98 -4.51 -9.06 13.76
CA ASN A 98 -4.40 -10.49 14.09
C ASN A 98 -4.45 -11.45 12.89
N GLY A 99 -3.66 -11.19 11.85
CA GLY A 99 -3.60 -12.06 10.66
C GLY A 99 -4.73 -11.86 9.66
N TYR A 100 -5.58 -10.84 9.84
CA TYR A 100 -6.62 -10.50 8.88
C TYR A 100 -6.47 -9.07 8.37
N LEU A 101 -6.60 -8.91 7.06
CA LEU A 101 -6.64 -7.63 6.37
C LEU A 101 -8.07 -7.37 5.89
N VAL A 102 -8.66 -6.27 6.34
CA VAL A 102 -9.99 -5.80 5.92
C VAL A 102 -9.81 -4.73 4.85
N VAL A 103 -10.56 -4.87 3.77
CA VAL A 103 -10.51 -3.99 2.59
C VAL A 103 -11.87 -3.36 2.40
N SER A 104 -11.95 -2.03 2.37
CA SER A 104 -13.18 -1.31 2.06
C SER A 104 -13.21 -0.95 0.58
N ASN A 105 -14.24 -1.37 -0.15
CA ASN A 105 -14.41 -1.10 -1.58
C ASN A 105 -15.46 0.00 -1.77
N TYR A 106 -15.02 1.19 -2.18
CA TYR A 106 -15.87 2.38 -2.26
C TYR A 106 -17.01 2.20 -3.25
N SER A 107 -16.69 2.02 -4.54
CA SER A 107 -17.74 1.89 -5.57
C SER A 107 -18.37 0.50 -5.58
N GLY A 108 -17.66 -0.51 -5.07
CA GLY A 108 -18.26 -1.83 -4.83
C GLY A 108 -19.34 -1.81 -3.74
N GLY A 109 -19.32 -0.81 -2.83
CA GLY A 109 -20.25 -0.70 -1.71
C GLY A 109 -20.17 -1.89 -0.75
N ASN A 110 -19.01 -2.55 -0.68
CA ASN A 110 -18.80 -3.78 0.08
C ASN A 110 -17.43 -3.74 0.80
N PHE A 111 -17.13 -4.81 1.54
CA PHE A 111 -15.80 -5.05 2.09
C PHE A 111 -15.38 -6.50 1.89
N ALA A 112 -14.07 -6.75 1.88
CA ALA A 112 -13.48 -8.07 1.87
C ALA A 112 -12.62 -8.29 3.13
N ILE A 113 -12.47 -9.54 3.54
CA ILE A 113 -11.56 -9.96 4.61
C ILE A 113 -10.61 -10.98 4.00
N LEU A 114 -9.31 -10.72 4.13
CA LEU A 114 -8.24 -11.53 3.58
C LEU A 114 -7.40 -12.09 4.74
N GLU A 115 -7.04 -13.36 4.66
CA GLU A 115 -6.10 -13.96 5.60
C GLU A 115 -4.67 -13.60 5.20
N VAL A 116 -3.86 -13.18 6.17
CA VAL A 116 -2.46 -12.84 5.97
C VAL A 116 -1.62 -13.99 6.48
N GLN A 117 -0.93 -14.66 5.56
CA GLN A 117 -0.03 -15.77 5.86
C GLN A 117 1.18 -15.29 6.68
N GLU A 118 1.88 -16.22 7.34
CA GLU A 118 3.03 -15.88 8.19
C GLU A 118 4.12 -15.12 7.42
N ASP A 119 4.35 -15.49 6.16
CA ASP A 119 5.30 -14.86 5.24
C ASP A 119 4.81 -13.52 4.65
N GLY A 120 3.62 -13.05 5.01
CA GLY A 120 3.03 -11.77 4.59
C GLY A 120 2.20 -11.83 3.31
N LYS A 121 1.99 -13.02 2.75
CA LYS A 121 1.12 -13.26 1.59
C LYS A 121 -0.37 -13.17 1.92
N LEU A 122 -1.19 -12.94 0.89
CA LEU A 122 -2.65 -12.75 0.98
C LEU A 122 -3.45 -13.95 0.44
#